data_AF-A0A3B9LUT4-F1
#
_entry.id   AF-A0A3B9LUT4-F1
#
_cell.length_a   1.000
_cell.length_b   1.000
_cell.length_c   1.000
_cell.angle_alpha   90.00
_cell.angle_beta   90.00
_cell.angle_gamma   90.00
#
_symmetry.space_group_name_H-M   'P 1'
#
loop_
_entity.id
_entity.type
_entity.pdbx_description
1 polymer ?
#
loop_
_entity_poly.entity_id
_entity_poly.type
_entity_poly.pdbx_seq_one_letter_code
_entity_poly.pdbx_strand_id
1 'polypeptide(L)'
;MGTLIESGQFAKRFPRAWKYLQSHREFLAKREDGVMPTNGWFGYTRRQALTSMPQPKLVTPDYYAHASFGIDPDGEFFFCGGGAGGYGIVPKGEANLRYLLALLNSRLLDWYLQKISLRAYQTAFMYVKKYHQRNDFVVARFVDAPGNVRLTSTASG
;
A
#
# COMPACT_ATOMS: atom_id res chain seq x y z
N MET A 1 9.55 -2.05 -14.98
CA MET A 1 8.08 -2.17 -14.75
C MET A 1 7.70 -3.63 -14.91
N GLY A 2 6.77 -4.15 -14.09
CA GLY A 2 6.24 -5.50 -14.29
C GLY A 2 5.36 -5.55 -15.54
N THR A 3 5.69 -6.42 -16.49
CA THR A 3 4.91 -6.65 -17.72
C THR A 3 3.98 -7.84 -17.52
N LEU A 4 2.78 -7.80 -18.11
CA LEU A 4 1.87 -8.93 -18.08
C LEU A 4 2.51 -10.12 -18.81
N ILE A 5 2.53 -11.28 -18.15
CA ILE A 5 3.02 -12.52 -18.77
C ILE A 5 2.03 -12.96 -19.85
N GLU A 6 2.53 -13.26 -21.04
CA GLU A 6 1.72 -13.79 -22.14
C GLU A 6 1.04 -15.12 -21.74
N SER A 7 -0.21 -15.32 -22.15
CA SER A 7 -1.02 -16.50 -21.79
C SER A 7 -0.33 -17.83 -22.06
N GLY A 8 0.31 -17.98 -23.22
CA GLY A 8 1.05 -19.20 -23.59
C GLY A 8 2.23 -19.48 -22.67
N GLN A 9 2.98 -18.45 -22.28
CA GLN A 9 4.09 -18.56 -21.33
C GLN A 9 3.58 -18.84 -19.91
N PHE A 10 2.48 -18.19 -19.51
CA PHE A 10 1.86 -18.39 -18.22
C PHE A 10 1.38 -19.84 -18.06
N ALA A 11 0.68 -20.37 -19.07
CA ALA A 11 0.17 -21.74 -19.08
C ALA A 11 1.29 -22.78 -18.95
N LYS A 12 2.44 -22.54 -19.61
CA LYS A 12 3.60 -23.44 -19.55
C LYS A 12 4.32 -23.38 -18.20
N ARG A 13 4.61 -22.19 -17.69
CA ARG A 13 5.39 -22.01 -16.45
C ARG A 13 4.57 -22.24 -15.18
N PHE A 14 3.27 -21.94 -15.22
CA PHE A 14 2.38 -21.98 -14.05
C PHE A 14 1.04 -22.66 -14.38
N PRO A 15 1.04 -23.95 -14.74
CA PRO A 15 -0.15 -24.64 -15.25
C PRO A 15 -1.32 -24.68 -14.26
N ARG A 16 -1.03 -24.82 -12.96
CA ARG A 16 -2.05 -24.82 -11.90
C ARG A 16 -2.73 -23.46 -11.75
N ALA A 17 -1.95 -22.38 -11.73
CA ALA A 17 -2.46 -21.02 -11.65
C ALA A 17 -3.26 -20.66 -12.92
N TRP A 18 -2.77 -21.08 -14.10
CA TRP A 18 -3.46 -20.87 -15.35
C TRP A 18 -4.82 -21.59 -15.39
N LYS A 19 -4.90 -22.82 -14.88
CA LYS A 19 -6.18 -23.55 -14.74
C LYS A 19 -7.18 -22.79 -13.86
N TYR A 20 -6.72 -22.26 -12.72
CA TYR A 20 -7.55 -21.45 -11.83
C TYR A 20 -8.05 -20.16 -12.48
N LEU A 21 -7.19 -19.45 -13.20
CA LEU A 21 -7.59 -18.24 -13.93
C LEU A 21 -8.65 -18.57 -14.97
N GLN A 22 -8.44 -19.63 -15.76
CA GLN A 22 -9.38 -20.04 -16.80
C GLN A 22 -10.75 -20.42 -16.24
N SER A 23 -10.82 -21.09 -15.08
CA SER A 23 -12.11 -21.43 -14.46
C SER A 23 -12.89 -20.21 -13.96
N HIS A 24 -12.25 -19.04 -13.84
CA HIS A 24 -12.87 -17.79 -13.41
C HIS A 24 -12.86 -16.71 -14.50
N ARG A 25 -12.65 -17.09 -15.77
CA ARG A 25 -12.44 -16.15 -16.88
C ARG A 25 -13.59 -15.16 -17.04
N GLU A 26 -14.83 -15.63 -16.99
CA GLU A 26 -16.01 -14.77 -17.18
C GLU A 26 -16.12 -13.71 -16.08
N PHE A 27 -15.87 -14.09 -14.82
CA PHE A 27 -15.85 -13.16 -13.70
C PHE A 27 -14.72 -12.14 -13.86
N LEU A 28 -13.51 -12.60 -14.18
CA LEU A 28 -12.33 -11.74 -14.29
C LEU A 28 -12.41 -10.76 -15.47
N ALA A 29 -13.05 -11.15 -16.57
CA ALA A 29 -13.27 -10.31 -17.75
C ALA A 29 -14.32 -9.21 -17.51
N LYS A 30 -15.30 -9.43 -16.61
CA LYS A 30 -16.35 -8.46 -16.28
C LYS A 30 -15.92 -7.42 -15.24
N ARG A 31 -14.73 -7.55 -14.64
CA ARG A 31 -14.20 -6.55 -13.69
C ARG A 31 -14.08 -5.18 -14.35
N GLU A 32 -14.24 -4.13 -13.54
CA GLU A 32 -14.16 -2.72 -13.99
C GLU A 32 -15.09 -2.47 -15.17
N ASP A 33 -16.36 -2.83 -14.97
CA ASP A 33 -17.48 -2.66 -15.91
C ASP A 33 -17.22 -3.25 -17.30
N GLY A 34 -16.42 -4.33 -17.37
CA GLY A 34 -16.12 -5.04 -18.62
C GLY A 34 -15.02 -4.38 -19.47
N VAL A 35 -14.27 -3.42 -18.94
CA VAL A 35 -13.21 -2.68 -19.65
C VAL A 35 -11.90 -3.50 -19.77
N MET A 36 -11.87 -4.73 -19.24
CA MET A 36 -10.67 -5.56 -19.26
C MET A 36 -10.29 -5.99 -20.70
N PRO A 37 -9.00 -5.95 -21.08
CA PRO A 37 -8.58 -6.37 -22.41
C PRO A 37 -8.81 -7.87 -22.67
N THR A 38 -9.29 -8.23 -23.87
CA THR A 38 -9.54 -9.63 -24.27
C THR A 38 -8.32 -10.54 -24.12
N ASN A 39 -7.11 -10.02 -24.36
CA ASN A 39 -5.85 -10.77 -24.23
C ASN A 39 -5.17 -10.59 -22.86
N GLY A 40 -5.71 -9.76 -21.97
CA GLY A 40 -5.12 -9.39 -20.69
C GLY A 40 -6.09 -9.45 -19.51
N TRP A 41 -7.20 -10.16 -19.66
CA TRP A 41 -8.31 -10.24 -18.68
C TRP A 41 -7.87 -10.73 -17.29
N PHE A 42 -6.79 -11.52 -17.23
CA PHE A 42 -6.21 -12.04 -15.99
C PHE A 42 -5.22 -11.09 -15.31
N GLY A 43 -4.89 -9.96 -15.94
CA GLY A 43 -4.01 -8.95 -15.35
C GLY A 43 -4.65 -8.18 -14.20
N TYR A 44 -3.82 -7.46 -13.45
CA TYR A 44 -4.28 -6.44 -12.52
C TYR A 44 -4.88 -5.26 -13.28
N THR A 45 -6.04 -4.77 -12.86
CA THR A 45 -6.64 -3.55 -13.41
C THR A 45 -5.79 -2.32 -13.06
N ARG A 46 -5.38 -2.22 -11.80
CA ARG A 46 -4.59 -1.12 -11.27
C ARG A 46 -3.15 -1.55 -11.09
N ARG A 47 -2.22 -0.90 -11.81
CA ARG A 47 -0.78 -1.23 -11.81
C ARG A 47 0.06 -0.25 -10.99
N GLN A 48 -0.55 0.81 -10.46
CA GLN A 48 0.15 1.92 -9.80
C GLN A 48 0.98 1.46 -8.59
N ALA A 49 0.48 0.45 -7.85
CA ALA A 49 1.16 -0.10 -6.68
C ALA A 49 2.23 -1.16 -7.04
N LEU A 50 2.13 -1.81 -8.20
CA LEU A 50 3.02 -2.92 -8.55
C LEU A 50 4.50 -2.51 -8.68
N THR A 51 4.78 -1.23 -8.92
CA THR A 51 6.14 -0.71 -9.01
C THR A 51 6.71 -0.22 -7.68
N SER A 52 5.86 0.21 -6.74
CA SER A 52 6.30 0.71 -5.43
C SER A 52 6.26 -0.36 -4.34
N MET A 53 5.46 -1.40 -4.51
CA MET A 53 5.34 -2.47 -3.52
C MET A 53 6.64 -3.27 -3.29
N PRO A 54 7.47 -3.63 -4.27
CA PRO A 54 8.67 -4.45 -4.02
C PRO A 54 9.88 -3.62 -3.53
N GLN A 55 9.63 -2.53 -2.81
CA GLN A 55 10.68 -1.65 -2.27
C GLN A 55 10.81 -1.82 -0.76
N PRO A 56 12.02 -1.57 -0.21
CA PRO A 56 12.22 -1.47 1.24
C PRO A 56 11.27 -0.42 1.83
N LYS A 57 10.51 -0.80 2.84
CA LYS A 57 9.45 0.04 3.41
C LYS A 57 9.16 -0.30 4.85
N LEU A 58 8.51 0.60 5.57
CA LEU A 58 7.86 0.24 6.82
C LEU A 58 6.46 -0.28 6.53
N VAL A 59 5.96 -1.16 7.38
CA VAL A 59 4.65 -1.76 7.27
C VAL A 59 3.86 -1.50 8.53
N THR A 60 2.58 -1.20 8.40
CA THR A 60 1.69 -0.99 9.54
C THR A 60 0.30 -1.51 9.19
N PRO A 61 -0.41 -2.17 10.11
CA PRO A 61 -1.78 -2.60 9.85
C PRO A 61 -2.66 -1.36 9.62
N ASP A 62 -3.76 -1.56 8.89
CA ASP A 62 -4.83 -0.56 8.82
C ASP A 62 -5.28 -0.34 10.26
N TYR A 63 -5.62 -1.39 11.02
CA TYR A 63 -6.22 -1.25 12.35
C TYR A 63 -5.28 -1.61 13.52
N TYR A 64 -5.10 -0.69 14.49
CA TYR A 64 -4.30 -0.93 15.69
C TYR A 64 -4.63 0.00 16.88
N ALA A 65 -4.40 -0.47 18.11
CA ALA A 65 -4.63 0.27 19.36
C ALA A 65 -3.42 1.12 19.81
N HIS A 66 -2.21 0.71 19.44
CA HIS A 66 -0.94 1.35 19.77
C HIS A 66 0.02 1.25 18.58
N ALA A 67 0.99 2.17 18.49
CA ALA A 67 2.03 2.16 17.46
C ALA A 67 2.52 0.74 17.15
N SER A 68 2.29 0.32 15.91
CA SER A 68 2.60 -1.03 15.42
C SER A 68 3.18 -0.88 14.02
N PHE A 69 4.49 -0.63 13.98
CA PHE A 69 5.25 -0.50 12.74
C PHE A 69 6.30 -1.60 12.69
N GLY A 70 6.35 -2.30 11.56
CA GLY A 70 7.40 -3.24 11.19
C GLY A 70 8.27 -2.68 10.06
N ILE A 71 9.40 -3.31 9.82
CA ILE A 71 10.26 -3.03 8.67
C ILE A 71 10.21 -4.21 7.70
N ASP A 72 10.04 -3.91 6.43
CA ASP A 72 10.17 -4.82 5.31
C ASP A 72 11.43 -4.40 4.52
N PRO A 73 12.61 -4.92 4.87
CA PRO A 73 13.87 -4.50 4.27
C PRO A 73 14.01 -4.95 2.81
N ASP A 74 13.38 -6.06 2.44
CA ASP A 74 13.53 -6.70 1.13
C ASP A 74 12.34 -6.44 0.20
N GLY A 75 11.26 -5.85 0.72
CA GLY A 75 10.10 -5.49 -0.07
C GLY A 75 9.14 -6.66 -0.33
N GLU A 76 9.23 -7.72 0.48
CA GLU A 76 8.54 -9.00 0.26
C GLU A 76 7.09 -9.02 0.79
N PHE A 77 6.71 -8.05 1.63
CA PHE A 77 5.38 -8.02 2.23
C PHE A 77 4.41 -7.16 1.41
N PHE A 78 3.29 -7.79 1.00
CA PHE A 78 2.24 -7.18 0.20
C PHE A 78 0.91 -7.25 0.95
N PHE A 79 0.28 -6.09 1.16
CA PHE A 79 -1.03 -6.00 1.77
C PHE A 79 -2.09 -5.67 0.74
N CYS A 80 -3.24 -6.33 0.85
CA CYS A 80 -4.44 -5.94 0.11
C CYS A 80 -5.00 -4.65 0.72
N GLY A 81 -5.26 -3.64 -0.11
CA GLY A 81 -5.94 -2.43 0.36
C GLY A 81 -7.43 -2.68 0.66
N GLY A 82 -8.01 -1.85 1.53
CA GLY A 82 -9.43 -1.83 1.83
C GLY A 82 -9.78 -2.51 3.16
N GLY A 83 -9.94 -1.72 4.22
CA GLY A 83 -10.75 -2.03 5.41
C GLY A 83 -10.41 -3.30 6.21
N ALA A 84 -9.31 -3.98 5.91
CA ALA A 84 -8.76 -5.09 6.69
C ALA A 84 -7.26 -5.28 6.37
N GLY A 85 -6.64 -4.26 5.76
CA GLY A 85 -5.33 -4.34 5.14
C GLY A 85 -4.18 -3.87 6.03
N GLY A 86 -3.09 -3.52 5.38
CA GLY A 86 -1.95 -2.82 5.93
C GLY A 86 -1.39 -1.84 4.91
N TYR A 87 -0.60 -0.87 5.37
CA TYR A 87 0.04 0.14 4.54
C TYR A 87 1.55 -0.04 4.53
N GLY A 88 2.13 0.23 3.35
CA GLY A 88 3.56 0.43 3.19
C GLY A 88 3.91 1.92 3.27
N ILE A 89 4.94 2.27 4.04
CA ILE A 89 5.49 3.62 4.15
C ILE A 89 6.89 3.61 3.54
N VAL A 90 7.03 4.32 2.43
CA VAL A 90 8.32 4.56 1.78
C VAL A 90 8.70 6.02 2.06
N PRO A 91 9.76 6.27 2.86
CA PRO A 91 10.19 7.62 3.15
C PRO A 91 10.77 8.28 1.90
N LYS A 92 10.94 9.59 1.98
CA LYS A 92 11.53 10.36 0.89
C LYS A 92 12.92 10.85 1.23
N GLY A 93 13.75 10.87 0.19
CA GLY A 93 15.18 11.06 0.35
C GLY A 93 15.83 9.86 1.04
N GLU A 94 16.94 10.14 1.71
CA GLU A 94 17.85 9.12 2.28
C GLU A 94 17.54 8.82 3.76
N ALA A 95 16.28 8.96 4.17
CA ALA A 95 15.92 8.72 5.57
C ALA A 95 16.13 7.25 5.93
N ASN A 96 16.83 7.02 7.05
CA ASN A 96 17.10 5.67 7.53
C ASN A 96 15.81 5.01 8.05
N LEU A 97 15.40 3.91 7.38
CA LEU A 97 14.19 3.17 7.73
C LEU A 97 14.17 2.69 9.19
N ARG A 98 15.31 2.26 9.74
CA ARG A 98 15.40 1.79 11.14
C ARG A 98 15.25 2.94 12.14
N TYR A 99 15.78 4.12 11.80
CA TYR A 99 15.56 5.31 12.61
C TYR A 99 14.08 5.70 12.65
N LEU A 100 13.43 5.73 11.48
CA LEU A 100 11.99 5.99 11.39
C LEU A 100 11.17 4.95 12.13
N LEU A 101 11.53 3.66 12.03
CA LEU A 101 10.90 2.58 12.77
C LEU A 101 10.95 2.82 14.29
N ALA A 102 12.12 3.18 14.82
CA ALA A 102 12.30 3.45 16.25
C ALA A 102 11.49 4.67 16.70
N LEU A 103 11.48 5.74 15.90
CA LEU A 103 10.73 6.95 16.18
C LEU A 103 9.22 6.69 16.19
N LEU A 104 8.69 6.00 15.16
CA LEU A 104 7.27 5.68 15.01
C LEU A 104 6.75 4.74 16.09
N ASN A 105 7.60 3.83 16.58
CA ASN A 105 7.28 2.96 17.73
C ASN A 105 7.62 3.59 19.10
N SER A 106 8.01 4.86 19.15
CA SER A 106 8.32 5.53 20.42
C SER A 106 7.03 5.89 21.18
N ARG A 107 7.07 5.75 22.52
CA ARG A 107 5.93 6.07 23.40
C ARG A 107 5.48 7.52 23.28
N LEU A 108 6.43 8.44 23.07
CA LEU A 108 6.14 9.86 22.93
C LEU A 108 5.33 10.12 21.65
N LEU A 109 5.76 9.54 20.53
CA LEU A 109 5.09 9.73 19.27
C LEU A 109 3.74 9.01 19.25
N ASP A 110 3.66 7.78 19.76
CA ASP A 110 2.39 7.06 19.95
C ASP A 110 1.39 7.89 20.76
N TRP A 111 1.81 8.42 21.92
CA TRP A 111 0.97 9.30 22.74
C TRP A 111 0.53 10.56 21.99
N TYR A 112 1.44 11.23 21.28
CA TYR A 112 1.13 12.46 20.55
C TYR A 112 0.10 12.20 19.44
N LEU A 113 0.31 11.14 18.66
CA LEU A 113 -0.58 10.75 17.58
C LEU A 113 -1.98 10.46 18.10
N GLN A 114 -2.11 9.72 19.20
CA GLN A 114 -3.40 9.41 19.83
C GLN A 114 -4.21 10.66 20.22
N LYS A 115 -3.55 11.81 20.44
CA LYS A 115 -4.23 13.07 20.79
C LYS A 115 -4.72 13.85 19.58
N ILE A 116 -4.03 13.76 18.45
CA ILE A 116 -4.36 14.55 17.24
C ILE A 116 -5.21 13.78 16.23
N SER A 117 -5.30 12.46 16.35
CA SER A 117 -6.14 11.61 15.49
C SER A 117 -7.62 11.63 15.92
N LEU A 118 -8.54 11.70 14.96
CA LEU A 118 -9.98 11.62 15.22
C LEU A 118 -10.36 10.21 15.72
N ARG A 119 -11.02 10.15 16.88
CA ARG A 119 -11.44 8.92 17.58
C ARG A 119 -12.47 8.05 16.81
N ALA A 120 -13.00 8.53 15.68
CA ALA A 120 -13.96 7.77 14.85
C ALA A 120 -13.37 6.48 14.26
N TYR A 121 -12.04 6.35 14.28
CA TYR A 121 -11.30 5.15 13.91
C TYR A 121 -10.35 4.80 15.07
N GLN A 122 -10.86 4.15 16.13
CA GLN A 122 -10.02 3.61 17.24
C GLN A 122 -9.05 2.52 16.81
N THR A 123 -8.97 2.29 15.52
CA THR A 123 -8.01 1.47 14.86
C THR A 123 -7.74 2.18 13.54
N ALA A 124 -6.47 2.32 13.13
CA ALA A 124 -6.03 3.08 11.96
C ALA A 124 -5.75 4.54 12.19
N PHE A 125 -4.51 4.82 12.61
CA PHE A 125 -3.86 6.02 12.12
C PHE A 125 -3.75 5.88 10.59
N MET A 126 -4.75 6.41 9.90
CA MET A 126 -4.67 6.64 8.46
C MET A 126 -3.60 7.70 8.22
N TYR A 127 -2.35 7.24 8.10
CA TYR A 127 -1.21 8.08 7.70
C TYR A 127 -1.30 8.56 6.25
N VAL A 128 -2.41 8.31 5.56
CA VAL A 128 -2.50 8.52 4.11
C VAL A 128 -3.81 9.20 3.70
N LYS A 129 -3.63 10.48 3.31
CA LYS A 129 -4.33 11.23 2.24
C LYS A 129 -5.74 11.80 2.48
N LYS A 130 -6.53 11.40 3.49
CA LYS A 130 -7.93 11.86 3.56
C LYS A 130 -8.18 13.30 4.08
N TYR A 131 -7.15 14.05 4.52
CA TYR A 131 -7.35 15.38 5.13
C TYR A 131 -6.43 16.51 4.60
N HIS A 132 -6.13 16.54 3.30
CA HIS A 132 -5.34 17.62 2.68
C HIS A 132 -6.18 18.82 2.23
N GLN A 133 -6.96 19.43 3.12
CA GLN A 133 -7.53 20.75 2.78
C GLN A 133 -7.58 21.78 3.90
N ARG A 134 -7.14 21.50 5.15
CA ARG A 134 -7.26 22.59 6.14
C ARG A 134 -6.32 22.71 7.31
N ASN A 135 -5.35 21.84 7.58
CA ASN A 135 -4.49 22.08 8.75
C ASN A 135 -3.05 21.59 8.57
N ASP A 136 -2.12 22.53 8.71
CA ASP A 136 -0.68 22.38 8.81
C ASP A 136 -0.27 21.61 10.09
N PHE A 137 -0.39 20.28 10.09
CA PHE A 137 0.00 19.46 11.25
C PHE A 137 1.42 18.88 11.14
N VAL A 138 2.13 19.00 12.27
CA VAL A 138 3.58 18.92 12.50
C VAL A 138 4.24 17.56 12.20
N VAL A 139 3.47 16.48 12.00
CA VAL A 139 4.03 15.18 11.57
C VAL A 139 4.54 15.23 10.12
N ALA A 140 3.98 16.11 9.29
CA ALA A 140 4.44 16.34 7.93
C ALA A 140 5.86 16.92 7.87
N ARG A 141 6.29 17.71 8.87
CA ARG A 141 7.63 18.34 8.85
C ARG A 141 8.81 17.41 9.12
N PHE A 142 8.59 16.24 9.71
CA PHE A 142 9.66 15.23 9.82
C PHE A 142 9.84 14.41 8.53
N VAL A 143 8.87 14.50 7.63
CA VAL A 143 8.82 13.78 6.34
C VAL A 143 9.05 14.74 5.16
N ASP A 144 8.83 16.04 5.37
CA ASP A 144 9.15 17.15 4.46
C ASP A 144 10.41 17.91 4.93
N ALA A 145 11.57 17.27 4.80
CA ALA A 145 12.73 18.02 4.30
C ALA A 145 12.53 18.17 2.77
N PRO A 146 12.91 19.30 2.14
CA PRO A 146 12.33 19.77 0.88
C PRO A 146 12.50 18.71 -0.23
N GLY A 147 11.42 17.97 -0.53
CA GLY A 147 11.54 16.77 -1.36
C GLY A 147 10.30 15.90 -1.49
N ASN A 148 9.12 16.51 -1.61
CA ASN A 148 7.89 15.96 -2.21
C ASN A 148 7.56 14.49 -1.91
N VAL A 149 6.83 14.10 -0.85
CA VAL A 149 6.41 12.70 -0.55
C VAL A 149 5.29 12.13 -1.48
N ARG A 150 5.35 10.83 -1.85
CA ARG A 150 4.38 10.13 -2.73
C ARG A 150 3.82 9.02 -1.89
N LEU A 151 2.73 9.32 -1.21
CA LEU A 151 1.89 8.31 -0.59
C LEU A 151 0.99 7.74 -1.69
N THR A 152 1.27 6.53 -2.15
CA THR A 152 0.37 5.84 -3.08
C THR A 152 -0.83 5.32 -2.31
N SER A 153 -1.88 6.15 -2.18
CA SER A 153 -3.21 5.68 -1.79
C SER A 153 -3.96 5.23 -3.03
N THR A 154 -4.44 3.99 -3.04
CA THR A 154 -5.55 3.58 -3.91
C THR A 154 -6.83 4.11 -3.27
N ALA A 155 -7.27 5.29 -3.69
CA ALA A 155 -8.64 5.74 -3.50
C ALA A 155 -9.21 5.99 -4.90
N SER A 156 -10.22 5.21 -5.24
CA SER A 156 -11.06 5.33 -6.43
C SER A 156 -11.73 6.71 -6.49
N GLY A 157 -11.59 7.35 -7.63
CA GLY A 157 -12.48 8.34 -8.22
C GLY A 157 -12.45 8.09 -9.72
#